data_AF-A0A8H4UZM8-F1
#
_entry.id   AF-A0A8H4UZM8-F1
#
_cell.length_a   1.000
_cell.length_b   1.000
_cell.length_c   1.000
_cell.angle_alpha   90.00
_cell.angle_beta   90.00
_cell.angle_gamma   90.00
#
_symmetry.space_group_name_H-M   'P 1'
#
loop_
_entity.id
_entity.type
_entity.pdbx_description
1 polymer ?
#
loop_
_entity_poly.entity_id
_entity_poly.type
_entity_poly.pdbx_seq_one_letter_code
_entity_poly.pdbx_strand_id
1 'polypeptide(L)'
;ALRGAHLLGEELYNLLGKYLSRHLENVYQASETHTEEALLGFYIREWDRYTTAAKYVNHLFRYLNRHWVKREIDEGKKNIYDVYTLHLVKWREDFFKRVQEKVMAAVLNLVEKQRNGETIEQSQIKSIVDSFVSLGLDENDSTKSTLEVYRFYFERPFIDATRVYYENESRQFVSENSVVEYMKKAESRLDEEKARVGLYLHPDITKRLTETCLDVLVSAHSSLLRDEFQVLLDNDRQDDLARMYNLLSRIKDGLDPLRAKFEKHVRNSGTSAVEKVASEGESFEPK
;
A
#
# COMPACT_ATOMS: atom_id res chain seq x y z
N ALA A 1 -41.11 20.04 -30.13
CA ALA A 1 -39.90 20.59 -29.49
C ALA A 1 -39.08 19.53 -28.71
N LEU A 2 -39.70 18.70 -27.85
CA LEU A 2 -39.01 17.70 -27.01
C LEU A 2 -38.20 16.62 -27.78
N ARG A 3 -38.67 16.15 -28.95
CA ARG A 3 -37.93 15.18 -29.79
C ARG A 3 -36.65 15.75 -30.42
N GLY A 4 -36.61 17.06 -30.73
CA GLY A 4 -35.44 17.69 -31.34
C GLY A 4 -34.28 17.84 -30.34
N ALA A 5 -34.59 18.25 -29.11
CA ALA A 5 -33.60 18.37 -28.03
C ALA A 5 -33.03 17.00 -27.60
N HIS A 6 -33.79 15.91 -27.75
CA HIS A 6 -33.33 14.55 -27.46
C HIS A 6 -32.27 14.07 -28.46
N LEU A 7 -32.52 14.22 -29.77
CA LEU A 7 -31.55 13.85 -30.81
C LEU A 7 -30.26 14.66 -30.71
N LEU A 8 -30.38 15.98 -30.50
CA LEU A 8 -29.23 16.88 -30.39
C LEU A 8 -28.37 16.60 -29.15
N GLY A 9 -28.98 16.25 -28.01
CA GLY A 9 -28.26 15.93 -26.78
C GLY A 9 -27.46 14.62 -26.86
N GLU A 10 -28.09 13.58 -27.39
CA GLU A 10 -27.47 12.26 -27.59
C GLU A 10 -26.34 12.31 -28.63
N GLU A 11 -26.56 13.00 -29.75
CA GLU A 11 -25.54 13.18 -30.78
C GLU A 11 -24.32 13.94 -30.25
N LEU A 12 -24.55 15.03 -29.50
CA LEU A 12 -23.48 15.83 -28.90
C LEU A 12 -22.68 15.03 -27.87
N TYR A 13 -23.34 14.24 -27.03
CA TYR A 13 -22.67 13.36 -26.06
C TYR A 13 -21.79 12.31 -26.74
N ASN A 14 -22.31 11.67 -27.79
CA ASN A 14 -21.59 10.66 -28.57
C ASN A 14 -20.41 11.26 -29.33
N LEU A 15 -20.56 12.47 -29.89
CA LEU A 15 -19.47 13.20 -30.55
C LEU A 15 -18.37 13.57 -29.57
N LEU A 16 -18.72 14.03 -28.37
CA LEU A 16 -17.75 14.29 -27.30
C LEU A 16 -16.99 13.00 -26.93
N GLY A 17 -17.70 11.88 -26.73
CA GLY A 17 -17.09 10.59 -26.43
C GLY A 17 -16.09 10.14 -27.51
N LYS A 18 -16.44 10.29 -28.79
CA LYS A 18 -15.54 9.98 -29.93
C LYS A 18 -14.32 10.90 -29.97
N TYR A 19 -14.51 12.19 -29.68
CA TYR A 19 -13.41 13.15 -29.60
C TYR A 19 -12.43 12.78 -28.49
N LEU A 20 -12.93 12.44 -27.30
CA LEU A 20 -12.10 12.02 -26.17
C LEU A 20 -11.32 10.74 -26.50
N SER A 21 -11.96 9.71 -27.06
CA SER A 21 -11.26 8.48 -27.46
C SER A 21 -10.15 8.75 -28.49
N ARG A 22 -10.38 9.62 -29.47
CA ARG A 22 -9.34 10.01 -30.45
C ARG A 22 -8.19 10.77 -29.79
N HIS A 23 -8.50 11.68 -28.86
CA HIS A 23 -7.48 12.41 -28.13
C HIS A 23 -6.62 11.46 -27.27
N LEU A 24 -7.26 10.54 -26.55
CA LEU A 24 -6.57 9.57 -25.70
C LEU A 24 -5.73 8.57 -26.50
N GLU A 25 -6.14 8.20 -27.72
CA GLU A 25 -5.28 7.41 -28.61
C GLU A 25 -3.99 8.16 -28.95
N ASN A 26 -4.08 9.45 -29.28
CA ASN A 26 -2.87 10.25 -29.54
C ASN A 26 -1.97 10.36 -28.29
N VAL A 27 -2.56 10.51 -27.10
CA VAL A 27 -1.84 10.54 -25.83
C VAL A 27 -1.18 9.18 -25.54
N TYR A 28 -1.86 8.07 -25.86
CA TYR A 28 -1.31 6.72 -25.76
C TYR A 28 -0.09 6.55 -26.66
N GLN A 29 -0.18 6.92 -27.93
CA GLN A 29 0.96 6.84 -28.87
C GLN A 29 2.16 7.67 -28.36
N ALA A 30 1.91 8.85 -27.77
CA ALA A 30 2.96 9.67 -27.16
C ALA A 30 3.54 9.06 -25.87
N SER A 31 2.77 8.25 -25.14
CA SER A 31 3.24 7.54 -23.95
C SER A 31 4.24 6.43 -24.29
N GLU A 32 4.16 5.83 -25.48
CA GLU A 32 5.04 4.74 -25.90
C GLU A 32 6.50 5.18 -26.05
N THR A 33 6.75 6.48 -26.24
CA THR A 33 8.11 7.02 -26.34
C THR A 33 8.78 7.24 -24.98
N HIS A 34 8.07 7.01 -23.87
CA HIS A 34 8.55 7.25 -22.51
C HIS A 34 8.67 5.94 -21.73
N THR A 35 9.71 5.81 -20.91
CA THR A 35 9.96 4.65 -20.04
C THR A 35 10.22 5.09 -18.61
N GLU A 36 9.89 4.23 -17.64
CA GLU A 36 10.22 4.40 -16.21
C GLU A 36 9.77 5.76 -15.63
N GLU A 37 10.67 6.51 -15.00
CA GLU A 37 10.36 7.79 -14.34
C GLU A 37 9.85 8.85 -15.34
N ALA A 38 10.35 8.84 -16.57
CA ALA A 38 9.85 9.73 -17.61
C ALA A 38 8.39 9.41 -17.98
N LEU A 39 7.99 8.13 -17.90
CA LEU A 39 6.59 7.72 -18.08
C LEU A 39 5.71 8.20 -16.92
N LEU A 40 6.20 8.18 -15.68
CA LEU A 40 5.46 8.71 -14.53
C LEU A 40 5.22 10.21 -14.66
N GLY A 41 6.27 10.98 -14.98
CA GLY A 41 6.14 12.42 -15.22
C GLY A 41 5.19 12.74 -16.37
N PHE A 42 5.25 11.97 -17.46
CA PHE A 42 4.31 12.08 -18.58
C PHE A 42 2.88 11.79 -18.14
N TYR A 43 2.64 10.68 -17.45
CA TYR A 43 1.31 10.29 -16.97
C TYR A 43 0.70 11.35 -16.05
N ILE A 44 1.47 11.86 -15.08
CA ILE A 44 1.01 12.87 -14.12
C ILE A 44 0.63 14.16 -14.83
N ARG A 45 1.48 14.64 -15.75
CA ARG A 45 1.22 15.86 -16.51
C ARG A 45 -0.03 15.73 -17.38
N GLU A 46 -0.17 14.61 -18.08
CA GLU A 46 -1.33 14.34 -18.93
C GLU A 46 -2.60 14.16 -18.10
N TRP A 47 -2.51 13.50 -16.94
CA TRP A 47 -3.61 13.33 -16.00
C TRP A 47 -4.10 14.68 -15.47
N ASP A 48 -3.21 15.56 -15.00
CA ASP A 48 -3.59 16.88 -14.49
C ASP A 48 -4.19 17.75 -15.60
N ARG A 49 -3.58 17.76 -16.79
CA ARG A 49 -4.11 18.48 -17.96
C ARG A 49 -5.49 17.98 -18.36
N TYR A 50 -5.66 16.66 -18.44
CA TYR A 50 -6.90 16.03 -18.88
C TYR A 50 -8.03 16.20 -17.86
N THR A 51 -7.76 16.01 -16.56
CA THR A 51 -8.77 16.20 -15.50
C THR A 51 -9.12 17.68 -15.31
N THR A 52 -8.17 18.60 -15.49
CA THR A 52 -8.43 20.03 -15.51
C THR A 52 -9.31 20.41 -16.70
N ALA A 53 -8.98 19.93 -17.91
CA ALA A 53 -9.83 20.10 -19.08
C ALA A 53 -11.25 19.52 -18.85
N ALA A 54 -11.35 18.33 -18.24
CA ALA A 54 -12.62 17.72 -17.90
C ALA A 54 -13.48 18.62 -17.00
N LYS A 55 -12.91 19.32 -16.02
CA LYS A 55 -13.66 20.27 -15.17
C LYS A 55 -14.22 21.44 -15.98
N TYR A 56 -13.43 22.02 -16.89
CA TYR A 56 -13.89 23.12 -17.74
C TYR A 56 -14.96 22.67 -18.74
N VAL A 57 -14.75 21.53 -19.40
CA VAL A 57 -15.72 20.95 -20.34
C VAL A 57 -17.00 20.58 -19.60
N ASN A 58 -16.91 20.00 -18.41
CA ASN A 58 -18.09 19.73 -17.58
C ASN A 58 -18.89 21.01 -17.23
N HIS A 59 -18.21 22.13 -16.99
CA HIS A 59 -18.87 23.41 -16.77
C HIS A 59 -19.54 23.96 -18.03
N LEU A 60 -18.87 23.88 -19.18
CA LEU A 60 -19.42 24.30 -20.47
C LEU A 60 -20.67 23.50 -20.83
N PHE A 61 -20.66 22.19 -20.55
CA PHE A 61 -21.74 21.26 -20.82
C PHE A 61 -22.75 21.13 -19.66
N ARG A 62 -22.77 22.08 -18.71
CA ARG A 62 -23.67 22.05 -17.54
C ARG A 62 -25.15 21.95 -17.93
N TYR A 63 -25.55 22.57 -19.05
CA TYR A 63 -26.91 22.44 -19.56
C TYR A 63 -27.23 21.01 -20.02
N LEU A 64 -26.30 20.38 -20.76
CA LEU A 64 -26.44 18.99 -21.19
C LEU A 64 -26.54 18.05 -19.97
N ASN A 65 -25.67 18.25 -18.98
CA ASN A 65 -25.69 17.48 -17.73
C ASN A 65 -27.03 17.61 -16.99
N ARG A 66 -27.55 18.84 -16.86
CA ARG A 66 -28.76 19.11 -16.08
C ARG A 66 -30.04 18.58 -16.73
N HIS A 67 -30.12 18.63 -18.06
CA HIS A 67 -31.39 18.42 -18.76
C HIS A 67 -31.46 17.12 -19.56
N TRP A 68 -30.36 16.74 -20.22
CA TRP A 68 -30.31 15.51 -21.01
C TRP A 68 -29.75 14.37 -20.16
N VAL A 69 -28.51 14.47 -19.66
CA VAL A 69 -27.86 13.38 -18.87
C VAL A 69 -28.73 12.97 -17.68
N LYS A 70 -29.19 13.93 -16.88
CA LYS A 70 -30.04 13.62 -15.71
C LYS A 70 -31.31 12.86 -16.11
N ARG A 71 -31.97 13.25 -17.20
CA ARG A 71 -33.18 12.58 -17.68
C ARG A 71 -32.87 11.15 -18.12
N GLU A 72 -31.79 10.95 -18.86
CA GLU A 72 -31.40 9.62 -19.34
C GLU A 72 -31.06 8.67 -18.19
N ILE A 73 -30.44 9.19 -17.12
CA ILE A 73 -30.20 8.45 -15.88
C ILE A 73 -31.52 8.11 -15.18
N ASP A 74 -32.43 9.09 -15.05
CA ASP A 74 -33.76 8.90 -14.45
C ASP A 74 -34.62 7.89 -15.24
N GLU A 75 -34.43 7.81 -16.56
CA GLU A 75 -35.06 6.84 -17.46
C GLU A 75 -34.41 5.43 -17.40
N GLY A 76 -33.36 5.26 -16.59
CA GLY A 76 -32.74 3.97 -16.31
C GLY A 76 -31.73 3.50 -17.35
N LYS A 77 -31.25 4.39 -18.24
CA LYS A 77 -30.19 4.03 -19.18
C LYS A 77 -28.85 3.89 -18.45
N LYS A 78 -28.38 2.65 -18.36
CA LYS A 78 -27.05 2.31 -17.86
C LYS A 78 -26.01 2.74 -18.91
N ASN A 79 -24.87 3.30 -18.48
CA ASN A 79 -23.76 3.84 -19.28
C ASN A 79 -23.85 5.30 -19.73
N ILE A 80 -24.78 6.10 -19.19
CA ILE A 80 -24.78 7.55 -19.38
C ILE A 80 -24.28 8.20 -18.10
N TYR A 81 -23.22 9.00 -18.26
CA TYR A 81 -22.51 9.66 -17.19
C TYR A 81 -22.54 11.17 -17.39
N ASP A 82 -22.45 11.94 -16.31
CA ASP A 82 -22.13 13.36 -16.43
C ASP A 82 -20.79 13.54 -17.18
N VAL A 83 -20.61 14.71 -17.79
CA VAL A 83 -19.47 14.97 -18.66
C VAL A 83 -18.12 14.79 -17.94
N TYR A 84 -18.01 15.12 -16.66
CA TYR A 84 -16.77 14.90 -15.91
C TYR A 84 -16.51 13.40 -15.72
N THR A 85 -17.53 12.64 -15.29
CA THR A 85 -17.42 11.20 -15.12
C THR A 85 -17.17 10.48 -16.45
N LEU A 86 -17.75 10.95 -17.56
CA LEU A 86 -17.44 10.45 -18.90
C LEU A 86 -15.95 10.58 -19.23
N HIS A 87 -15.31 11.70 -18.86
CA HIS A 87 -13.87 11.86 -19.07
C HIS A 87 -13.07 10.81 -18.30
N LEU A 88 -13.43 10.55 -17.04
CA LEU A 88 -12.77 9.55 -16.20
C LEU A 88 -12.96 8.13 -16.72
N VAL A 89 -14.19 7.77 -17.13
CA VAL A 89 -14.47 6.48 -17.77
C VAL A 89 -13.65 6.33 -19.05
N LYS A 90 -13.59 7.37 -19.89
CA LYS A 90 -12.79 7.35 -21.12
C LYS A 90 -11.30 7.22 -20.85
N TRP A 91 -10.76 7.95 -19.87
CA TRP A 91 -9.38 7.78 -19.42
C TRP A 91 -9.11 6.35 -18.97
N ARG A 92 -10.02 5.76 -18.18
CA ARG A 92 -9.90 4.39 -17.68
C ARG A 92 -9.83 3.38 -18.82
N GLU A 93 -10.80 3.44 -19.73
CA GLU A 93 -10.98 2.44 -20.78
C GLU A 93 -9.98 2.58 -21.94
N ASP A 94 -9.76 3.81 -22.41
CA ASP A 94 -9.01 4.04 -23.65
C ASP A 94 -7.50 4.22 -23.42
N PHE A 95 -7.09 4.68 -22.23
CA PHE A 95 -5.68 4.99 -21.91
C PHE A 95 -5.13 4.14 -20.75
N PHE A 96 -5.72 4.26 -19.56
CA PHE A 96 -5.22 3.66 -18.33
C PHE A 96 -5.04 2.14 -18.45
N LYS A 97 -6.06 1.41 -18.92
CA LYS A 97 -5.97 -0.06 -19.07
C LYS A 97 -4.78 -0.53 -19.91
N ARG A 98 -4.31 0.30 -20.86
CA ARG A 98 -3.18 -0.03 -21.76
C ARG A 98 -1.82 0.33 -21.17
N VAL A 99 -1.78 1.24 -20.19
CA VAL A 99 -0.53 1.84 -19.67
C VAL A 99 -0.28 1.49 -18.20
N GLN A 100 -1.31 1.07 -17.46
CA GLN A 100 -1.26 0.84 -16.01
C GLN A 100 -0.14 -0.11 -15.58
N GLU A 101 0.13 -1.17 -16.35
CA GLU A 101 1.18 -2.15 -16.01
C GLU A 101 2.56 -1.51 -16.01
N LYS A 102 2.86 -0.68 -17.02
CA LYS A 102 4.14 0.04 -17.14
C LYS A 102 4.27 1.12 -16.06
N VAL A 103 3.18 1.84 -15.78
CA VAL A 103 3.13 2.84 -14.71
C VAL A 103 3.34 2.19 -13.35
N MET A 104 2.68 1.07 -13.07
CA MET A 104 2.83 0.35 -11.82
C MET A 104 4.25 -0.19 -11.66
N ALA A 105 4.84 -0.78 -12.70
CA ALA A 105 6.23 -1.21 -12.68
C ALA A 105 7.20 -0.06 -12.34
N ALA A 106 7.00 1.11 -12.95
CA ALA A 106 7.81 2.30 -12.64
C ALA A 106 7.63 2.78 -11.19
N VAL A 107 6.41 2.75 -10.65
CA VAL A 107 6.15 3.05 -9.23
C VAL A 107 6.85 2.05 -8.32
N LEU A 108 6.78 0.75 -8.62
CA LEU A 108 7.44 -0.29 -7.82
C LEU A 108 8.96 -0.10 -7.80
N ASN A 109 9.56 0.22 -8.94
CA ASN A 109 11.00 0.51 -9.04
C ASN A 109 11.39 1.71 -8.17
N LEU A 110 10.60 2.80 -8.17
CA LEU A 110 10.84 3.94 -7.29
C LEU A 110 10.74 3.57 -5.81
N VAL A 111 9.73 2.78 -5.43
CA VAL A 111 9.55 2.34 -4.05
C VAL A 111 10.72 1.44 -3.62
N GLU A 112 11.21 0.58 -4.51
CA GLU A 112 12.39 -0.27 -4.26
C GLU A 112 13.66 0.56 -4.06
N LYS A 113 13.92 1.55 -4.94
CA LYS A 113 15.02 2.52 -4.75
C LYS A 113 14.93 3.20 -3.38
N GLN A 114 13.73 3.61 -2.97
CA GLN A 114 13.52 4.21 -1.65
C GLN A 114 13.83 3.23 -0.50
N ARG A 115 13.45 1.95 -0.62
CA ARG A 115 13.76 0.92 0.38
C ARG A 115 15.26 0.67 0.50
N ASN A 116 15.98 0.81 -0.61
CA ASN A 116 17.44 0.75 -0.66
C ASN A 116 18.14 2.02 -0.13
N GLY A 117 17.38 3.04 0.28
CA GLY A 117 17.89 4.26 0.90
C GLY A 117 18.08 5.43 -0.06
N GLU A 118 17.65 5.31 -1.32
CA GLU A 118 17.70 6.41 -2.27
C GLU A 118 16.58 7.44 -2.02
N THR A 119 16.88 8.71 -2.28
CA THR A 119 15.88 9.79 -2.22
C THR A 119 15.03 9.77 -3.49
N ILE A 120 13.72 9.69 -3.34
CA ILE A 120 12.76 9.67 -4.45
C ILE A 120 11.77 10.84 -4.39
N GLU A 121 11.18 11.17 -5.53
CA GLU A 121 10.14 12.19 -5.62
C GLU A 121 8.76 11.64 -5.18
N GLN A 122 8.49 11.69 -3.88
CA GLN A 122 7.28 11.11 -3.26
C GLN A 122 5.96 11.70 -3.81
N SER A 123 5.97 12.95 -4.27
CA SER A 123 4.83 13.61 -4.91
C SER A 123 4.33 12.85 -6.13
N GLN A 124 5.25 12.25 -6.91
CA GLN A 124 4.87 11.51 -8.11
C GLN A 124 4.00 10.30 -7.75
N ILE A 125 4.44 9.50 -6.77
CA ILE A 125 3.69 8.32 -6.32
C ILE A 125 2.32 8.74 -5.77
N LYS A 126 2.27 9.82 -4.99
CA LYS A 126 1.00 10.36 -4.46
C LYS A 126 0.02 10.70 -5.58
N SER A 127 0.47 11.42 -6.62
CA SER A 127 -0.38 11.77 -7.76
C SER A 127 -0.88 10.55 -8.53
N ILE A 128 -0.05 9.50 -8.65
CA ILE A 128 -0.48 8.23 -9.26
C ILE A 128 -1.53 7.54 -8.39
N VAL A 129 -1.31 7.44 -7.08
CA VAL A 129 -2.28 6.85 -6.13
C VAL A 129 -3.61 7.58 -6.21
N ASP A 130 -3.61 8.91 -6.17
CA ASP A 130 -4.81 9.74 -6.26
C ASP A 130 -5.55 9.53 -7.59
N SER A 131 -4.80 9.34 -8.69
CA SER A 131 -5.37 8.99 -10.00
C SER A 131 -6.05 7.62 -9.98
N PHE A 132 -5.40 6.57 -9.47
CA PHE A 132 -5.97 5.22 -9.41
C PHE A 132 -7.23 5.16 -8.53
N VAL A 133 -7.26 5.93 -7.44
CA VAL A 133 -8.46 6.09 -6.58
C VAL A 133 -9.58 6.80 -7.34
N SER A 134 -9.26 7.90 -8.04
CA SER A 134 -10.25 8.68 -8.80
C SER A 134 -10.89 7.91 -9.96
N LEU A 135 -10.22 6.88 -10.48
CA LEU A 135 -10.73 6.02 -11.56
C LEU A 135 -11.67 4.91 -11.06
N GLY A 136 -11.77 4.72 -9.74
CA GLY A 136 -12.74 3.82 -9.12
C GLY A 136 -14.13 4.44 -9.09
N LEU A 137 -14.92 4.11 -10.11
CA LEU A 137 -16.31 4.55 -10.29
C LEU A 137 -17.23 3.34 -10.15
N ASP A 138 -18.34 3.49 -9.43
CA ASP A 138 -19.37 2.44 -9.33
C ASP A 138 -20.14 2.33 -10.65
N GLU A 139 -20.22 1.12 -11.21
CA GLU A 139 -20.88 0.87 -12.50
C GLU A 139 -22.40 1.08 -12.44
N ASN A 140 -23.00 0.99 -11.26
CA ASN A 140 -24.44 1.17 -11.03
C ASN A 140 -24.78 2.57 -10.53
N ASP A 141 -23.83 3.29 -9.94
CA ASP A 141 -24.04 4.63 -9.41
C ASP A 141 -22.80 5.51 -9.61
N SER A 142 -22.76 6.23 -10.72
CA SER A 142 -21.65 7.11 -11.08
C SER A 142 -21.36 8.24 -10.09
N THR A 143 -22.25 8.46 -9.10
CA THR A 143 -22.02 9.42 -8.02
C THR A 143 -21.25 8.82 -6.85
N LYS A 144 -21.03 7.49 -6.84
CA LYS A 144 -20.26 6.77 -5.84
C LYS A 144 -18.90 6.37 -6.39
N SER A 145 -17.87 6.64 -5.60
CA SER A 145 -16.51 6.16 -5.86
C SER A 145 -16.32 4.80 -5.19
N THR A 146 -15.64 3.89 -5.88
CA THR A 146 -15.18 2.60 -5.34
C THR A 146 -13.65 2.59 -5.28
N LEU A 147 -13.06 1.73 -4.46
CA LEU A 147 -11.60 1.55 -4.43
C LEU A 147 -11.15 0.38 -5.29
N GLU A 148 -11.98 -0.15 -6.19
CA GLU A 148 -11.69 -1.39 -6.91
C GLU A 148 -10.51 -1.26 -7.86
N VAL A 149 -10.42 -0.16 -8.61
CA VAL A 149 -9.30 0.12 -9.51
C VAL A 149 -7.99 0.24 -8.71
N TYR A 150 -8.02 0.99 -7.61
CA TYR A 150 -6.89 1.10 -6.69
C TYR A 150 -6.49 -0.27 -6.12
N ARG A 151 -7.45 -1.03 -5.58
CA ARG A 151 -7.21 -2.35 -4.99
C ARG A 151 -6.59 -3.33 -5.98
N PHE A 152 -7.08 -3.34 -7.21
CA PHE A 152 -6.66 -4.30 -8.22
C PHE A 152 -5.33 -3.93 -8.88
N TYR A 153 -5.18 -2.68 -9.34
CA TYR A 153 -4.03 -2.28 -10.15
C TYR A 153 -2.89 -1.66 -9.35
N PHE A 154 -3.14 -1.15 -8.14
CA PHE A 154 -2.10 -0.57 -7.30
C PHE A 154 -1.78 -1.46 -6.11
N GLU A 155 -2.77 -1.72 -5.27
CA GLU A 155 -2.54 -2.36 -3.98
C GLU A 155 -2.04 -3.80 -4.10
N ARG A 156 -2.69 -4.64 -4.92
CA ARG A 156 -2.25 -6.04 -5.09
C ARG A 156 -0.79 -6.11 -5.58
N PRO A 157 -0.39 -5.46 -6.71
CA PRO A 157 1.01 -5.46 -7.13
C PRO A 157 1.97 -4.86 -6.09
N PHE A 158 1.55 -3.82 -5.37
CA PHE A 158 2.37 -3.22 -4.31
C PHE A 158 2.63 -4.19 -3.17
N ILE A 159 1.61 -4.89 -2.68
CA ILE A 159 1.72 -5.89 -1.61
C ILE A 159 2.57 -7.07 -2.06
N ASP A 160 2.36 -7.58 -3.28
CA ASP A 160 3.12 -8.70 -3.83
C ASP A 160 4.61 -8.35 -3.96
N ALA A 161 4.94 -7.18 -4.50
CA ALA A 161 6.31 -6.70 -4.59
C ALA A 161 6.95 -6.47 -3.21
N THR A 162 6.16 -5.98 -2.24
CA THR A 162 6.60 -5.79 -0.85
C THR A 162 6.96 -7.11 -0.18
N ARG A 163 6.14 -8.14 -0.38
CA ARG A 163 6.40 -9.50 0.11
C ARG A 163 7.71 -10.02 -0.44
N VAL A 164 7.88 -10.00 -1.77
CA VAL A 164 9.10 -10.51 -2.43
C VAL A 164 10.35 -9.76 -1.95
N TYR A 165 10.28 -8.43 -1.85
CA TYR A 165 11.39 -7.60 -1.36
C TYR A 165 11.81 -8.01 0.06
N TYR A 166 10.87 -8.03 1.01
CA TYR A 166 11.22 -8.32 2.41
C TYR A 166 11.54 -9.79 2.66
N GLU A 167 11.03 -10.72 1.85
CA GLU A 167 11.42 -12.13 1.95
C GLU A 167 12.89 -12.30 1.57
N ASN A 168 13.35 -11.62 0.53
CA ASN A 168 14.74 -11.68 0.10
C ASN A 168 15.66 -10.92 1.07
N GLU A 169 15.28 -9.70 1.46
CA GLU A 169 16.05 -8.88 2.40
C GLU A 169 16.20 -9.58 3.76
N SER A 170 15.11 -10.11 4.32
CA SER A 170 15.15 -10.77 5.64
C SER A 170 15.97 -12.06 5.62
N ARG A 171 15.81 -12.91 4.60
CA ARG A 171 16.60 -14.15 4.46
C ARG A 171 18.09 -13.86 4.36
N GLN A 172 18.48 -12.88 3.53
CA GLN A 172 19.87 -12.49 3.39
C GLN A 172 20.40 -11.92 4.71
N PHE A 173 19.69 -10.98 5.31
CA PHE A 173 20.14 -10.28 6.50
C PHE A 173 20.34 -11.23 7.69
N VAL A 174 19.42 -12.18 7.91
CA VAL A 174 19.53 -13.20 8.96
C VAL A 174 20.74 -14.12 8.76
N SER A 175 21.12 -14.41 7.51
CA SER A 175 22.28 -15.27 7.22
C SER A 175 23.63 -14.59 7.49
N GLU A 176 23.66 -13.26 7.48
CA GLU A 176 24.88 -12.45 7.59
C GLU A 176 25.03 -11.75 8.94
N ASN A 177 23.95 -11.63 9.73
CA ASN A 177 23.90 -10.81 10.95
C ASN A 177 23.29 -11.57 12.13
N SER A 178 23.46 -11.00 13.34
CA SER A 178 22.86 -11.57 14.55
C SER A 178 21.34 -11.36 14.60
N VAL A 179 20.66 -12.19 15.39
CA VAL A 179 19.21 -12.08 15.64
C VAL A 179 18.85 -10.71 16.22
N VAL A 180 19.70 -10.15 17.08
CA VAL A 180 19.47 -8.82 17.68
C VAL A 180 19.51 -7.71 16.63
N GLU A 181 20.48 -7.73 15.73
CA GLU A 181 20.55 -6.77 14.63
C GLU A 181 19.37 -6.95 13.67
N TYR A 182 18.96 -8.19 13.42
CA TYR A 182 17.76 -8.48 12.64
C TYR A 182 16.50 -7.88 13.29
N MET A 183 16.31 -8.02 14.60
CA MET A 183 15.16 -7.42 15.29
C MET A 183 15.13 -5.89 15.15
N LYS A 184 16.27 -5.22 15.27
CA LYS A 184 16.37 -3.76 15.04
C LYS A 184 15.99 -3.40 13.61
N LYS A 185 16.49 -4.16 12.64
CA LYS A 185 16.19 -3.94 11.21
C LYS A 185 14.70 -4.16 10.92
N ALA A 186 14.11 -5.24 11.43
CA ALA A 186 12.69 -5.55 11.27
C ALA A 186 11.79 -4.44 11.88
N GLU A 187 12.14 -3.94 13.06
CA GLU A 187 11.45 -2.80 13.69
C GLU A 187 11.51 -1.55 12.80
N SER A 188 12.71 -1.17 12.34
CA SER A 188 12.90 -0.03 11.42
C SER A 188 12.06 -0.18 10.15
N ARG A 189 12.09 -1.36 9.51
CA ARG A 189 11.34 -1.61 8.27
C ARG A 189 9.83 -1.52 8.46
N LEU A 190 9.30 -2.01 9.60
CA LEU A 190 7.88 -1.89 9.91
C LEU A 190 7.46 -0.41 10.10
N ASP A 191 8.29 0.39 10.76
CA ASP A 191 8.03 1.81 10.96
C ASP A 191 8.16 2.61 9.66
N GLU A 192 9.12 2.28 8.81
CA GLU A 192 9.28 2.86 7.47
C GLU A 192 8.05 2.60 6.59
N GLU A 193 7.54 1.37 6.54
CA GLU A 193 6.32 1.05 5.77
C GLU A 193 5.08 1.75 6.32
N LYS A 194 4.97 1.84 7.66
CA LYS A 194 3.88 2.60 8.29
C LYS A 194 3.96 4.09 7.95
N ALA A 195 5.16 4.68 7.96
CA ALA A 195 5.36 6.07 7.57
C ALA A 195 5.04 6.29 6.09
N ARG A 196 5.39 5.34 5.23
CA ARG A 196 5.10 5.38 3.78
C ARG A 196 3.61 5.53 3.49
N VAL A 197 2.76 4.84 4.25
CA VAL A 197 1.30 4.98 4.11
C VAL A 197 0.86 6.42 4.36
N GLY A 198 1.38 7.05 5.42
CA GLY A 198 1.02 8.43 5.76
C GLY A 198 1.52 9.48 4.76
N LEU A 199 2.60 9.19 4.03
CA LEU A 199 3.21 10.13 3.10
C LEU A 199 2.47 10.16 1.75
N TYR A 200 2.30 8.99 1.12
CA TYR A 200 1.84 8.96 -0.29
C TYR A 200 0.94 7.78 -0.68
N LEU A 201 0.60 6.84 0.21
CA LEU A 201 -0.34 5.75 -0.12
C LEU A 201 -1.75 6.03 0.39
N HIS A 202 -2.74 5.30 -0.15
CA HIS A 202 -4.11 5.40 0.34
C HIS A 202 -4.30 4.55 1.61
N PRO A 203 -4.95 5.05 2.68
CA PRO A 203 -5.07 4.35 3.97
C PRO A 203 -5.69 2.95 3.93
N ASP A 204 -6.49 2.62 2.91
CA ASP A 204 -7.10 1.28 2.73
C ASP A 204 -6.05 0.16 2.67
N ILE A 205 -4.82 0.47 2.23
CA ILE A 205 -3.72 -0.51 2.14
C ILE A 205 -3.14 -0.90 3.51
N THR A 206 -3.33 -0.06 4.53
CA THR A 206 -2.62 -0.15 5.83
C THR A 206 -2.70 -1.56 6.40
N LYS A 207 -3.90 -2.13 6.48
CA LYS A 207 -4.12 -3.43 7.10
C LYS A 207 -3.36 -4.54 6.36
N ARG A 208 -3.55 -4.63 5.03
CA ARG A 208 -2.93 -5.68 4.20
C ARG A 208 -1.41 -5.53 4.12
N LEU A 209 -0.91 -4.30 4.09
CA LEU A 209 0.53 -4.02 4.13
C LEU A 209 1.15 -4.42 5.47
N THR A 210 0.55 -3.99 6.58
CA THR A 210 1.03 -4.37 7.92
C THR A 210 1.00 -5.88 8.12
N GLU A 211 -0.09 -6.56 7.75
CA GLU A 211 -0.18 -8.02 7.83
C GLU A 211 0.91 -8.71 7.00
N THR A 212 1.16 -8.23 5.77
CA THR A 212 2.21 -8.78 4.90
C THR A 212 3.60 -8.58 5.48
N CYS A 213 3.92 -7.38 5.97
CA CYS A 213 5.22 -7.11 6.58
C CYS A 213 5.42 -7.93 7.86
N LEU A 214 4.40 -8.07 8.71
CA LEU A 214 4.50 -8.90 9.92
C LEU A 214 4.68 -10.38 9.59
N ASP A 215 4.00 -10.88 8.56
CA ASP A 215 4.15 -12.26 8.11
C ASP A 215 5.60 -12.54 7.67
N VAL A 216 6.15 -11.69 6.80
CA VAL A 216 7.47 -11.89 6.21
C VAL A 216 8.61 -11.56 7.18
N LEU A 217 8.50 -10.48 7.96
CA LEU A 217 9.57 -10.01 8.85
C LEU A 217 9.52 -10.65 10.24
N VAL A 218 8.36 -11.09 10.73
CA VAL A 218 8.23 -11.58 12.11
C VAL A 218 7.79 -13.04 12.15
N SER A 219 6.68 -13.38 11.49
CA SER A 219 6.12 -14.73 11.54
C SER A 219 7.09 -15.77 10.96
N ALA A 220 7.64 -15.49 9.77
CA ALA A 220 8.58 -16.37 9.07
C ALA A 220 9.88 -16.65 9.86
N HIS A 221 10.29 -15.71 10.73
CA HIS A 221 11.51 -15.81 11.53
C HIS A 221 11.24 -16.01 13.02
N SER A 222 10.00 -16.34 13.39
CA SER A 222 9.57 -16.41 14.79
C SER A 222 10.30 -17.48 15.60
N SER A 223 10.67 -18.61 14.99
CA SER A 223 11.50 -19.64 15.64
C SER A 223 12.88 -19.11 16.01
N LEU A 224 13.56 -18.46 15.07
CA LEU A 224 14.87 -17.82 15.28
C LEU A 224 14.83 -16.83 16.44
N LEU A 225 13.81 -15.95 16.45
CA LEU A 225 13.62 -14.99 17.55
C LEU A 225 13.43 -15.70 18.90
N ARG A 226 12.59 -16.74 18.92
CA ARG A 226 12.30 -17.51 20.14
C ARG A 226 13.53 -18.24 20.68
N ASP A 227 14.44 -18.68 19.82
CA ASP A 227 15.64 -19.41 20.23
C ASP A 227 16.66 -18.48 20.90
N GLU A 228 16.77 -17.24 20.42
CA GLU A 228 17.63 -16.21 21.01
C GLU A 228 17.14 -15.75 22.40
N PHE A 229 15.85 -15.93 22.72
CA PHE A 229 15.24 -15.43 23.96
C PHE A 229 15.97 -15.86 25.23
N GLN A 230 16.45 -17.11 25.30
CA GLN A 230 17.15 -17.62 26.49
C GLN A 230 18.48 -16.89 26.69
N VAL A 231 19.24 -16.67 25.62
CA VAL A 231 20.52 -15.96 25.65
C VAL A 231 20.32 -14.53 26.14
N LEU A 232 19.27 -13.85 25.68
CA LEU A 232 18.96 -12.49 26.11
C LEU A 232 18.57 -12.41 27.59
N LEU A 233 17.85 -13.41 28.11
CA LEU A 233 17.52 -13.50 29.53
C LEU A 233 18.77 -13.73 30.38
N ASP A 234 19.61 -14.68 30.00
CA ASP A 234 20.81 -15.04 30.77
C ASP A 234 21.85 -13.90 30.83
N ASN A 235 21.78 -12.94 29.88
CA ASN A 235 22.65 -11.78 29.80
C ASN A 235 21.95 -10.45 30.19
N ASP A 236 20.75 -10.51 30.78
CA ASP A 236 19.97 -9.35 31.22
C ASP A 236 19.81 -8.24 30.14
N ARG A 237 19.67 -8.63 28.87
CA ARG A 237 19.55 -7.71 27.72
C ARG A 237 18.13 -7.13 27.59
N GLN A 238 17.72 -6.31 28.55
CA GLN A 238 16.35 -5.81 28.70
C GLN A 238 15.79 -5.10 27.44
N ASP A 239 16.58 -4.25 26.79
CA ASP A 239 16.13 -3.53 25.59
C ASP A 239 15.82 -4.48 24.42
N ASP A 240 16.63 -5.52 24.26
CA ASP A 240 16.44 -6.50 23.19
C ASP A 240 15.28 -7.45 23.49
N LEU A 241 15.06 -7.79 24.77
CA LEU A 241 13.89 -8.52 25.23
C LEU A 241 12.60 -7.73 24.99
N ALA A 242 12.60 -6.42 25.28
CA ALA A 242 11.47 -5.54 25.01
C ALA A 242 11.17 -5.47 23.50
N ARG A 243 12.21 -5.37 22.66
CA ARG A 243 12.05 -5.40 21.19
C ARG A 243 11.46 -6.72 20.72
N MET A 244 11.99 -7.85 21.21
CA MET A 244 11.47 -9.18 20.87
C MET A 244 10.00 -9.33 21.24
N TYR A 245 9.61 -8.89 22.45
CA TYR A 245 8.23 -8.89 22.90
C TYR A 245 7.34 -8.01 22.00
N ASN A 246 7.79 -6.81 21.66
CA ASN A 246 7.05 -5.88 20.81
C ASN A 246 6.85 -6.40 19.38
N LEU A 247 7.78 -7.19 18.85
CA LEU A 247 7.64 -7.84 17.55
C LEU A 247 6.69 -9.03 17.63
N LEU A 248 6.94 -9.97 18.55
CA LEU A 248 6.17 -11.21 18.66
C LEU A 248 4.73 -11.00 19.18
N SER A 249 4.47 -9.92 19.93
CA SER A 249 3.11 -9.57 20.36
C SER A 249 2.18 -9.18 19.20
N ARG A 250 2.75 -8.82 18.04
CA ARG A 250 1.99 -8.44 16.83
C ARG A 250 1.55 -9.63 15.98
N ILE A 251 2.05 -10.83 16.26
CA ILE A 251 1.66 -12.07 15.58
C ILE A 251 0.78 -12.93 16.48
N LYS A 252 -0.11 -13.71 15.88
CA LYS A 252 -0.98 -14.63 16.61
C LYS A 252 -0.15 -15.70 17.31
N ASP A 253 -0.44 -15.95 18.59
CA ASP A 253 0.23 -16.96 19.44
C ASP A 253 1.77 -16.78 19.50
N GLY A 254 2.25 -15.55 19.27
CA GLY A 254 3.66 -15.22 19.22
C GLY A 254 4.39 -15.36 20.55
N LEU A 255 3.69 -15.01 21.64
CA LEU A 255 4.25 -14.87 22.99
C LEU A 255 4.17 -16.13 23.86
N ASP A 256 3.33 -17.11 23.52
CA ASP A 256 3.09 -18.26 24.40
C ASP A 256 4.37 -19.06 24.70
N PRO A 257 5.27 -19.32 23.73
CA PRO A 257 6.55 -19.97 24.01
C PRO A 257 7.48 -19.12 24.90
N LEU A 258 7.42 -17.79 24.78
CA LEU A 258 8.23 -16.88 25.60
C LEU A 258 7.79 -16.93 27.05
N ARG A 259 6.47 -16.99 27.31
CA ARG A 259 5.91 -17.10 28.67
C ARG A 259 6.42 -18.35 29.37
N ALA A 260 6.38 -19.50 28.69
CA ALA A 260 6.87 -20.76 29.24
C ALA A 260 8.38 -20.74 29.51
N LYS A 261 9.19 -20.19 28.58
CA LYS A 261 10.63 -20.03 28.79
C LYS A 261 10.94 -19.09 29.97
N PHE A 262 10.24 -17.97 30.05
CA PHE A 262 10.42 -16.98 31.13
C PHE A 262 10.05 -17.55 32.50
N GLU A 263 8.91 -18.24 32.62
CA GLU A 263 8.50 -18.89 33.87
C GLU A 263 9.58 -19.88 34.35
N LYS A 264 10.10 -20.71 33.45
CA LYS A 264 11.16 -21.67 33.75
C LYS A 264 12.44 -20.98 34.20
N HIS A 265 12.86 -19.91 33.51
CA HIS A 265 14.06 -19.16 33.87
C HIS A 265 13.92 -18.53 35.27
N VAL A 266 12.81 -17.84 35.56
CA VAL A 266 12.58 -17.23 36.88
C VAL A 266 12.53 -18.27 37.99
N ARG A 267 11.88 -19.43 37.76
CA ARG A 267 11.83 -20.53 38.73
C ARG A 267 13.24 -21.05 39.04
N ASN A 268 14.04 -21.31 38.00
CA ASN A 268 15.41 -21.81 38.17
C ASN A 268 16.30 -20.80 38.88
N SER A 269 16.28 -19.53 38.45
CA SER A 269 17.06 -18.46 39.08
C SER A 269 16.68 -18.26 40.55
N GLY A 270 15.38 -18.34 40.86
CA GLY A 270 14.88 -18.28 42.24
C GLY A 270 15.34 -19.46 43.09
N THR A 271 15.23 -20.69 42.59
CA THR A 271 15.71 -21.89 43.30
C THR A 271 17.22 -21.82 43.55
N SER A 272 18.02 -21.47 42.54
CA SER A 272 19.47 -21.35 42.69
C SER A 272 19.88 -20.23 43.66
N ALA A 273 19.11 -19.14 43.75
CA ALA A 273 19.37 -18.09 44.75
C ALA A 273 19.12 -18.59 46.18
N VAL A 274 18.03 -19.33 46.41
CA VAL A 274 17.71 -19.92 47.72
C VAL A 274 18.75 -20.97 48.12
N GLU A 275 19.17 -21.84 47.20
CA GLU A 275 20.21 -22.85 47.44
C GLU A 275 21.55 -22.22 47.82
N LYS A 276 21.96 -21.13 47.16
CA LYS A 276 23.18 -20.39 47.52
C LYS A 276 23.12 -19.86 48.95
N VAL A 277 22.03 -19.18 49.31
CA VAL A 277 21.85 -18.64 50.67
C VAL A 277 21.83 -19.76 51.73
N ALA A 278 21.19 -20.89 51.43
CA ALA A 278 21.19 -22.04 52.32
C ALA A 278 22.61 -22.60 52.55
N SER A 279 23.40 -22.74 51.47
CA SER A 279 24.78 -23.23 51.56
C SER A 279 25.74 -22.27 52.28
N GLU A 280 25.53 -20.96 52.15
CA GLU A 280 26.32 -19.94 52.86
C GLU A 280 25.95 -19.89 54.36
N GLY A 281 24.69 -20.13 54.71
CA GLY A 281 24.22 -20.25 56.10
C GLY A 281 24.82 -21.43 56.86
N GLU A 282 25.04 -22.58 56.19
CA GLU A 282 25.72 -23.74 56.79
C GLU A 282 27.23 -23.51 57.00
N SER A 283 27.85 -22.57 56.28
CA SER A 283 29.26 -22.22 56.44
C SER A 283 29.56 -21.31 57.66
N PHE A 284 28.51 -20.75 58.27
CA PHE A 284 28.57 -19.78 59.38
C PHE A 284 28.27 -20.40 60.76
N GLU A 285 28.56 -21.68 60.99
CA GLU A 285 28.69 -22.23 62.36
C GLU A 285 30.14 -22.11 62.88
N PRO A 286 30.52 -21.04 63.61
CA PRO A 286 31.66 -21.09 64.51
C PRO A 286 31.25 -21.64 65.89
N LYS A 287 32.12 -22.52 66.40
CA LYS A 287 32.13 -23.17 67.71
C LYS A 287 31.99 -22.22 68.91
#